data_AF-X1LXF9-F1
#
_entry.id   AF-X1LXF9-F1
#
_cell.length_a   1.000
_cell.length_b   1.000
_cell.length_c   1.000
_cell.angle_alpha   90.00
_cell.angle_beta   90.00
_cell.angle_gamma   90.00
#
_symmetry.space_group_name_H-M   'P 1'
#
loop_
_entity.id
_entity.type
_entity.pdbx_description
1 polymer ?
#
loop_
_entity_poly.entity_id
_entity_poly.type
_entity_poly.pdbx_seq_one_letter_code
_entity_poly.pdbx_strand_id
1 'polypeptide(L)'
;MVYADGLEHIKRKPTENKIPIFIPLREAVEKEFSLEEYTVDTFASFGFPNAQLFIQRILNRGDALVLLDGLDEVGASRIGQVNRSIDGFTVQYPKNTIVVTCRTAAYTASLRRFVEVEVVEFSDSDIKKFVGQWFKGDKTNKGPRLLRELSLNLDIKDLTSTPLLLSLICILYYYDLRLPRNKVEVYERCVDTLLREWDASRDFIRETKYDSLSHERKKNLLAGIAAHFTNSKRFSFTQSQLVSAVGHQIERFGIEAEEAEGVLKEIESHHGILIKRTENVFAFSHLT
;
A
#
# COMPACT_ATOMS: atom_id res chain seq x y z
N MET A 1 -2.03 15.53 -3.41
CA MET A 1 -2.95 15.42 -2.26
C MET A 1 -3.90 16.62 -2.32
N VAL A 2 -5.17 16.44 -2.04
CA VAL A 2 -6.20 17.45 -2.28
C VAL A 2 -7.06 17.55 -1.01
N TYR A 3 -7.20 18.74 -0.41
CA TYR A 3 -7.69 18.96 0.95
C TYR A 3 -8.86 19.96 1.02
N ALA A 4 -10.01 19.59 1.60
CA ALA A 4 -11.24 20.40 1.47
C ALA A 4 -11.29 21.70 2.30
N ASP A 5 -10.33 21.94 3.21
CA ASP A 5 -10.56 22.87 4.33
C ASP A 5 -9.37 23.80 4.65
N GLY A 6 -8.73 24.40 3.65
CA GLY A 6 -7.73 25.48 3.84
C GLY A 6 -6.43 25.11 4.58
N LEU A 7 -5.34 25.85 4.35
CA LEU A 7 -4.03 25.58 4.98
C LEU A 7 -3.98 25.93 6.49
N GLU A 8 -4.96 26.69 7.02
CA GLU A 8 -4.94 27.13 8.43
C GLU A 8 -5.04 25.99 9.44
N HIS A 9 -5.63 24.86 9.06
CA HIS A 9 -5.74 23.68 9.92
C HIS A 9 -4.46 22.84 9.99
N ILE A 10 -3.50 23.01 9.07
CA ILE A 10 -2.22 22.25 9.07
C ILE A 10 -1.30 22.67 10.23
N LYS A 11 -1.46 23.91 10.74
CA LYS A 11 -0.73 24.39 11.91
C LYS A 11 -1.34 23.95 13.24
N ARG A 12 -2.57 23.45 13.24
CA ARG A 12 -3.20 22.83 14.40
C ARG A 12 -2.88 21.33 14.36
N LYS A 13 -2.65 20.71 15.53
CA LYS A 13 -2.58 19.24 15.60
C LYS A 13 -3.74 18.66 14.80
N PRO A 14 -3.52 17.67 13.91
CA PRO A 14 -4.62 17.10 13.15
C PRO A 14 -5.61 16.54 14.16
N THR A 15 -6.77 17.18 14.24
CA THR A 15 -8.01 16.59 14.75
C THR A 15 -7.90 15.86 16.10
N GLU A 16 -7.63 16.57 17.20
CA GLU A 16 -7.64 15.95 18.54
C GLU A 16 -8.99 15.30 18.95
N ASN A 17 -10.07 15.44 18.13
CA ASN A 17 -11.39 14.87 18.40
C ASN A 17 -12.15 14.36 17.15
N LYS A 18 -11.51 14.10 16.00
CA LYS A 18 -12.23 13.51 14.83
C LYS A 18 -12.02 12.02 14.72
N ILE A 19 -13.05 11.32 14.26
CA ILE A 19 -13.02 9.89 13.97
C ILE A 19 -12.48 9.70 12.55
N PRO A 20 -11.35 8.98 12.37
CA PRO A 20 -10.82 8.70 11.05
C PRO A 20 -11.68 7.66 10.33
N ILE A 21 -12.03 7.95 9.09
CA ILE A 21 -12.76 7.05 8.18
C ILE A 21 -11.90 6.90 6.93
N PHE A 22 -11.42 5.68 6.66
CA PHE A 22 -10.61 5.37 5.51
C PHE A 22 -11.46 4.73 4.41
N ILE A 23 -11.39 5.27 3.20
CA ILE A 23 -12.16 4.80 2.04
C ILE A 23 -11.19 4.62 0.86
N PRO A 24 -10.79 3.37 0.53
CA PRO A 24 -10.16 3.05 -0.74
C PRO A 24 -11.17 3.33 -1.88
N LEU A 25 -10.93 4.38 -2.67
CA LEU A 25 -11.89 4.82 -3.69
C LEU A 25 -12.17 3.73 -4.71
N ARG A 26 -11.16 2.94 -5.06
CA ARG A 26 -11.32 1.83 -5.98
C ARG A 26 -12.31 0.76 -5.47
N GLU A 27 -12.22 0.40 -4.19
CA GLU A 27 -13.10 -0.62 -3.62
C GLU A 27 -14.54 -0.11 -3.54
N ALA A 28 -14.74 1.15 -3.15
CA ALA A 28 -16.06 1.78 -3.14
C ALA A 28 -16.69 1.78 -4.55
N VAL A 29 -15.89 2.08 -5.57
CA VAL A 29 -16.33 2.07 -6.97
C VAL A 29 -16.64 0.66 -7.47
N GLU A 30 -15.82 -0.34 -7.12
CA GLU A 30 -16.06 -1.74 -7.51
C GLU A 30 -17.34 -2.31 -6.90
N LYS A 31 -17.73 -1.85 -5.69
CA LYS A 31 -19.01 -2.19 -5.05
C LYS A 31 -20.21 -1.36 -5.55
N GLU A 32 -19.98 -0.38 -6.42
CA GLU A 32 -20.98 0.61 -6.85
C GLU A 32 -21.64 1.39 -5.70
N PHE A 33 -20.92 1.54 -4.58
CA PHE A 33 -21.41 2.24 -3.40
C PHE A 33 -21.10 3.74 -3.45
N SER A 34 -22.00 4.54 -2.87
CA SER A 34 -21.65 5.90 -2.43
C SER A 34 -20.61 5.85 -1.31
N LEU A 35 -19.95 6.99 -1.05
CA LEU A 35 -18.96 7.08 0.03
C LEU A 35 -19.57 6.81 1.42
N GLU A 36 -20.82 7.20 1.63
CA GLU A 36 -21.57 6.91 2.87
C GLU A 36 -21.89 5.41 2.97
N GLU A 37 -22.46 4.81 1.92
CA GLU A 37 -22.80 3.38 1.90
C GLU A 37 -21.57 2.51 2.11
N TYR A 38 -20.44 2.81 1.47
CA TYR A 38 -19.19 2.07 1.70
C TYR A 38 -18.73 2.17 3.15
N THR A 39 -18.84 3.34 3.75
CA THR A 39 -18.47 3.53 5.16
C THR A 39 -19.37 2.71 6.09
N VAL A 40 -20.69 2.73 5.84
CA VAL A 40 -21.65 1.96 6.64
C VAL A 40 -21.40 0.46 6.49
N ASP A 41 -21.25 -0.03 5.26
CA ASP A 41 -20.97 -1.43 4.97
C ASP A 41 -19.70 -1.89 5.66
N THR A 42 -18.63 -1.09 5.59
CA THR A 42 -17.35 -1.40 6.26
C THR A 42 -17.52 -1.53 7.77
N PHE A 43 -18.22 -0.59 8.42
CA PHE A 43 -18.45 -0.68 9.86
C PHE A 43 -19.35 -1.88 10.22
N ALA A 44 -20.38 -2.14 9.42
CA ALA A 44 -21.28 -3.26 9.62
C ALA A 44 -20.57 -4.62 9.46
N SER A 45 -19.65 -4.76 8.49
CA SER A 45 -18.89 -6.00 8.27
C SER A 45 -17.96 -6.33 9.44
N PHE A 46 -17.52 -5.34 10.21
CA PHE A 46 -16.78 -5.54 11.46
C PHE A 46 -17.68 -5.70 12.70
N GLY A 47 -18.99 -5.85 12.52
CA GLY A 47 -19.94 -6.07 13.62
C GLY A 47 -20.28 -4.80 14.42
N PHE A 48 -20.03 -3.60 13.88
CA PHE A 48 -20.37 -2.36 14.57
C PHE A 48 -21.90 -2.17 14.65
N PRO A 49 -22.49 -2.03 15.85
CA PRO A 49 -23.93 -1.94 16.00
C PRO A 49 -24.47 -0.61 15.48
N ASN A 50 -25.59 -0.66 14.75
CA ASN A 50 -26.26 0.53 14.20
C ASN A 50 -25.34 1.43 13.36
N ALA A 51 -24.45 0.83 12.56
CA ALA A 51 -23.48 1.54 11.72
C ALA A 51 -24.10 2.70 10.93
N GLN A 52 -25.25 2.50 10.29
CA GLN A 52 -25.96 3.55 9.55
C GLN A 52 -26.20 4.83 10.38
N LEU A 53 -26.84 4.69 11.54
CA LEU A 53 -27.19 5.82 12.41
C LEU A 53 -25.93 6.50 12.98
N PHE A 54 -24.92 5.71 13.30
CA PHE A 54 -23.65 6.22 13.82
C PHE A 54 -22.92 7.05 12.77
N ILE A 55 -22.73 6.49 11.56
CA ILE A 55 -22.04 7.16 10.45
C ILE A 55 -22.76 8.45 10.05
N GLN A 56 -24.08 8.41 9.92
CA GLN A 56 -24.88 9.61 9.64
C GLN A 56 -24.70 10.67 10.73
N ARG A 57 -24.68 10.28 12.00
CA ARG A 57 -24.53 11.22 13.11
C ARG A 57 -23.16 11.90 13.10
N ILE A 58 -22.08 11.15 12.89
CA ILE A 58 -20.71 11.72 12.92
C ILE A 58 -20.48 12.61 11.69
N LEU A 59 -20.96 12.21 10.51
CA LEU A 59 -20.86 13.01 9.29
C LEU A 59 -21.69 14.29 9.41
N ASN A 60 -22.91 14.24 9.95
CA ASN A 60 -23.74 15.44 10.15
C ASN A 60 -23.15 16.42 11.16
N ARG A 61 -22.46 15.91 12.19
CA ARG A 61 -21.84 16.74 13.23
C ARG A 61 -20.53 17.39 12.80
N GLY A 62 -19.83 16.81 11.81
CA GLY A 62 -18.49 17.26 11.41
C GLY A 62 -17.37 16.57 12.18
N ASP A 63 -17.71 15.48 12.87
CA ASP A 63 -16.80 14.75 13.76
C ASP A 63 -15.92 13.75 12.99
N ALA A 64 -15.99 13.71 11.65
CA ALA A 64 -15.20 12.79 10.84
C ALA A 64 -13.99 13.44 10.14
N LEU A 65 -12.89 12.69 10.11
CA LEU A 65 -11.76 12.87 9.19
C LEU A 65 -11.88 11.78 8.12
N VAL A 66 -12.34 12.16 6.93
CA VAL A 66 -12.56 11.22 5.82
C VAL A 66 -11.33 11.21 4.91
N LEU A 67 -10.69 10.06 4.80
CA LEU A 67 -9.49 9.80 4.03
C LEU A 67 -9.86 8.98 2.80
N LEU A 68 -9.96 9.65 1.65
CA LEU A 68 -10.26 9.04 0.36
C LEU A 68 -8.95 8.69 -0.34
N ASP A 69 -8.67 7.40 -0.49
CA ASP A 69 -7.39 6.91 -0.99
C ASP A 69 -7.45 6.45 -2.44
N GLY A 70 -6.44 6.83 -3.23
CA GLY A 70 -6.19 6.28 -4.56
C GLY A 70 -7.16 6.77 -5.64
N LEU A 71 -7.34 8.09 -5.81
CA LEU A 71 -8.19 8.63 -6.88
C LEU A 71 -7.75 8.19 -8.28
N ASP A 72 -6.44 8.00 -8.52
CA ASP A 72 -5.92 7.52 -9.79
C ASP A 72 -6.21 6.03 -10.07
N GLU A 73 -6.64 5.27 -9.05
CA GLU A 73 -6.85 3.82 -9.16
C GLU A 73 -8.27 3.45 -9.64
N VAL A 74 -9.20 4.40 -9.72
CA VAL A 74 -10.61 4.15 -10.08
C VAL A 74 -10.85 3.95 -11.59
N GLY A 75 -9.83 4.19 -12.40
CA GLY A 75 -9.88 4.05 -13.86
C GLY A 75 -10.50 5.25 -14.59
N ALA A 76 -10.00 5.53 -15.79
CA ALA A 76 -10.35 6.72 -16.57
C ALA A 76 -11.84 6.82 -16.95
N SER A 77 -12.56 5.71 -17.11
CA SER A 77 -13.98 5.71 -17.45
C SER A 77 -14.88 6.12 -16.27
N ARG A 78 -14.41 5.92 -15.03
CA ARG A 78 -15.20 6.16 -13.81
C ARG A 78 -14.79 7.42 -13.06
N ILE A 79 -13.63 8.00 -13.37
CA ILE A 79 -13.09 9.19 -12.69
C ILE A 79 -14.10 10.36 -12.62
N GLY A 80 -14.87 10.61 -13.68
CA GLY A 80 -15.85 11.69 -13.70
C GLY A 80 -17.04 11.45 -12.75
N GLN A 81 -17.46 10.20 -12.59
CA GLN A 81 -18.49 9.82 -11.61
C GLN A 81 -17.96 9.93 -10.19
N VAL A 82 -16.73 9.47 -9.95
CA VAL A 82 -16.07 9.57 -8.64
C VAL A 82 -15.90 11.02 -8.21
N ASN A 83 -15.42 11.89 -9.10
CA ASN A 83 -15.30 13.32 -8.81
C ASN A 83 -16.64 13.94 -8.42
N ARG A 84 -17.73 13.62 -9.13
CA ARG A 84 -19.09 14.10 -8.77
C ARG A 84 -19.55 13.56 -7.42
N SER A 85 -19.24 12.31 -7.10
CA SER A 85 -19.56 11.70 -5.81
C SER A 85 -18.83 12.40 -4.67
N ILE A 86 -17.52 12.67 -4.84
CA ILE A 86 -16.70 13.40 -3.87
C ILE A 86 -17.23 14.83 -3.69
N ASP A 87 -17.46 15.56 -4.78
CA ASP A 87 -18.00 16.92 -4.75
C ASP A 87 -19.36 16.94 -4.02
N GLY A 88 -20.26 16.02 -4.37
CA GLY A 88 -21.57 15.89 -3.72
C GLY A 88 -21.45 15.61 -2.21
N PHE A 89 -20.54 14.72 -1.82
CA PHE A 89 -20.27 14.39 -0.43
C PHE A 89 -19.77 15.61 0.35
N THR A 90 -18.90 16.44 -0.24
CA THR A 90 -18.43 17.69 0.40
C THR A 90 -19.53 18.74 0.58
N VAL A 91 -20.54 18.74 -0.32
CA VAL A 91 -21.71 19.62 -0.23
C VAL A 91 -22.69 19.13 0.84
N GLN A 92 -22.91 17.81 0.90
CA GLN A 92 -23.80 17.17 1.87
C GLN A 92 -23.25 17.27 3.30
N TYR A 93 -21.92 17.13 3.47
CA TYR A 93 -21.26 17.03 4.77
C TYR A 93 -20.14 18.06 4.98
N PRO A 94 -20.43 19.37 4.89
CA PRO A 94 -19.42 20.43 4.78
C PRO A 94 -18.59 20.68 6.04
N LYS A 95 -18.93 20.06 7.18
CA LYS A 95 -18.23 20.25 8.47
C LYS A 95 -17.10 19.23 8.70
N ASN A 96 -17.00 18.22 7.85
CA ASN A 96 -15.98 17.17 7.99
C ASN A 96 -14.69 17.59 7.31
N THR A 97 -13.59 17.04 7.81
CA THR A 97 -12.30 17.20 7.13
C THR A 97 -12.17 16.08 6.12
N ILE A 98 -11.97 16.41 4.85
CA ILE A 98 -11.87 15.43 3.77
C ILE A 98 -10.51 15.59 3.09
N VAL A 99 -9.78 14.49 3.01
CA VAL A 99 -8.46 14.38 2.35
C VAL A 99 -8.60 13.40 1.20
N VAL A 100 -8.12 13.77 0.02
CA VAL A 100 -8.04 12.88 -1.14
C VAL A 100 -6.59 12.68 -1.56
N THR A 101 -6.18 11.43 -1.76
CA THR A 101 -4.86 11.10 -2.31
C THR A 101 -5.00 10.78 -3.80
N CYS A 102 -3.98 11.18 -4.58
CA CYS A 102 -3.87 10.91 -6.00
C CYS A 102 -2.40 11.04 -6.39
N ARG A 103 -1.92 10.20 -7.31
CA ARG A 103 -0.61 10.38 -7.94
C ARG A 103 -0.58 11.64 -8.81
N THR A 104 0.47 12.46 -8.67
CA THR A 104 0.64 13.71 -9.44
C THR A 104 0.50 13.50 -10.95
N ALA A 105 1.13 12.46 -11.51
CA ALA A 105 1.10 12.19 -12.94
C ALA A 105 -0.28 11.77 -13.49
N ALA A 106 -1.18 11.31 -12.62
CA ALA A 106 -2.53 10.86 -12.99
C ALA A 106 -3.62 11.85 -12.59
N TYR A 107 -3.25 12.95 -11.93
CA TYR A 107 -4.21 13.94 -11.47
C TYR A 107 -4.65 14.84 -12.63
N THR A 108 -5.78 14.50 -13.23
CA THR A 108 -6.49 15.32 -14.23
C THR A 108 -7.84 15.82 -13.70
N ALA A 109 -8.13 15.55 -12.42
CA ALA A 109 -9.39 15.88 -11.78
C ALA A 109 -9.41 17.37 -11.38
N SER A 110 -10.60 17.97 -11.43
CA SER A 110 -10.84 19.32 -10.89
C SER A 110 -11.85 19.19 -9.75
N LEU A 111 -11.40 18.62 -8.62
CA LEU A 111 -12.24 18.53 -7.43
C LEU A 111 -12.57 19.93 -6.92
N ARG A 112 -13.84 20.19 -6.65
CA ARG A 112 -14.31 21.51 -6.24
C ARG A 112 -14.18 21.65 -4.73
N ARG A 113 -13.86 22.85 -4.25
CA ARG A 113 -13.74 23.17 -2.81
C ARG A 113 -12.58 22.44 -2.12
N PHE A 114 -11.54 22.10 -2.87
CA PHE A 114 -10.31 21.60 -2.28
C PHE A 114 -9.12 22.52 -2.57
N VAL A 115 -8.17 22.49 -1.65
CA VAL A 115 -6.82 23.04 -1.74
C VAL A 115 -5.89 21.91 -2.13
N GLU A 116 -5.14 22.12 -3.21
CA GLU A 116 -4.17 21.13 -3.68
C GLU A 116 -2.83 21.32 -2.96
N VAL A 117 -2.28 20.21 -2.48
CA VAL A 117 -0.97 20.13 -1.83
C VAL A 117 -0.18 18.96 -2.38
N GLU A 118 1.13 19.16 -2.54
CA GLU A 118 2.03 18.13 -3.06
C GLU A 118 2.88 17.56 -1.92
N VAL A 119 3.04 16.23 -1.92
CA VAL A 119 4.02 15.58 -1.03
C VAL A 119 5.36 15.67 -1.73
N VAL A 120 6.26 16.46 -1.17
CA VAL A 120 7.61 16.63 -1.70
C VAL A 120 8.52 15.48 -1.26
N GLU A 121 9.63 15.32 -1.99
CA GLU A 121 10.69 14.38 -1.64
C GLU A 121 11.31 14.67 -0.27
N PHE A 122 11.90 13.63 0.33
CA PHE A 122 12.61 13.79 1.60
C PHE A 122 13.85 14.67 1.44
N SER A 123 14.00 15.62 2.36
CA SER A 123 15.25 16.36 2.50
C SER A 123 16.33 15.50 3.15
N ASP A 124 17.59 15.93 3.05
CA ASP A 124 18.72 15.34 3.80
C ASP A 124 18.44 15.24 5.31
N SER A 125 17.65 16.17 5.86
CA SER A 125 17.27 16.15 7.27
C SER A 125 16.21 15.09 7.58
N ASP A 126 15.29 14.85 6.64
CA ASP A 126 14.25 13.84 6.77
C ASP A 126 14.85 12.44 6.61
N ILE A 127 15.77 12.25 5.67
CA ILE A 127 16.54 11.01 5.50
C ILE A 127 17.27 10.66 6.81
N LYS A 128 18.00 11.62 7.40
CA LYS A 128 18.70 11.41 8.68
C LYS A 128 17.75 11.01 9.82
N LYS A 129 16.60 11.71 9.93
CA LYS A 129 15.58 11.38 10.94
C LYS A 129 14.99 9.99 10.69
N PHE A 130 14.65 9.68 9.45
CA PHE A 130 14.06 8.40 9.06
C PHE A 130 14.99 7.23 9.40
N VAL A 131 16.26 7.29 8.94
CA VAL A 131 17.25 6.24 9.23
C VAL A 131 17.51 6.14 10.73
N GLY A 132 17.63 7.28 11.42
CA GLY A 132 17.82 7.29 12.87
C GLY A 132 16.69 6.61 13.64
N GLN A 133 15.43 6.81 13.21
CA GLN A 133 14.27 6.13 13.82
C GLN A 133 14.18 4.66 13.41
N TRP A 134 14.48 4.34 12.15
CA TRP A 134 14.43 2.96 11.65
C TRP A 134 15.40 2.03 12.40
N PHE A 135 16.62 2.51 12.65
CA PHE A 135 17.64 1.77 13.39
C PHE A 135 17.62 2.06 14.90
N LYS A 136 16.54 2.63 15.42
CA LYS A 136 16.43 2.94 16.85
C LYS A 136 16.46 1.64 17.67
N GLY A 137 17.40 1.55 18.60
CA GLY A 137 17.59 0.36 19.45
C GLY A 137 18.60 -0.65 18.89
N ASP A 138 19.05 -0.49 17.64
CA ASP A 138 20.18 -1.27 17.11
C ASP A 138 21.50 -0.79 17.72
N LYS A 139 22.18 -1.69 18.45
CA LYS A 139 23.47 -1.42 19.10
C LYS A 139 24.67 -1.62 18.17
N THR A 140 24.45 -2.10 16.94
CA THR A 140 25.53 -2.44 15.99
C THR A 140 25.96 -1.27 15.11
N ASN A 141 25.46 -0.06 15.38
CA ASN A 141 25.84 1.18 14.72
C ASN A 141 25.55 1.20 13.19
N LYS A 142 24.62 0.37 12.71
CA LYS A 142 24.30 0.29 11.27
C LYS A 142 23.69 1.58 10.74
N GLY A 143 22.78 2.21 11.47
CA GLY A 143 22.13 3.46 11.05
C GLY A 143 23.12 4.60 10.77
N PRO A 144 24.01 4.97 11.71
CA PRO A 144 25.04 5.98 11.45
C PRO A 144 26.00 5.60 10.32
N ARG A 145 26.33 4.30 10.19
CA ARG A 145 27.18 3.81 9.09
C ARG A 145 26.48 3.97 7.73
N LEU A 146 25.20 3.60 7.63
CA LEU A 146 24.38 3.79 6.44
C LEU A 146 24.35 5.26 6.02
N LEU A 147 24.08 6.18 6.96
CA LEU A 147 24.07 7.62 6.67
C LEU A 147 25.41 8.12 6.13
N ARG A 148 26.53 7.61 6.67
CA ARG A 148 27.86 7.95 6.16
C ARG A 148 28.04 7.44 4.72
N GLU A 149 27.69 6.18 4.45
CA GLU A 149 27.86 5.59 3.11
C GLU A 149 26.95 6.25 2.06
N LEU A 150 25.72 6.63 2.44
CA LEU A 150 24.80 7.39 1.60
C LEU A 150 25.34 8.79 1.26
N SER A 151 26.01 9.45 2.22
CA SER A 151 26.62 10.76 1.99
C SER A 151 27.79 10.72 1.01
N LEU A 152 28.40 9.55 0.81
CA LEU A 152 29.54 9.34 -0.09
C LEU A 152 29.13 8.83 -1.49
N ASN A 153 27.89 8.34 -1.66
CA ASN A 153 27.38 7.80 -2.92
C ASN A 153 26.21 8.62 -3.45
N LEU A 154 26.50 9.60 -4.33
CA LEU A 154 25.49 10.50 -4.89
C LEU A 154 24.41 9.75 -5.70
N ASP A 155 24.79 8.74 -6.48
CA ASP A 155 23.85 7.96 -7.31
C ASP A 155 22.75 7.26 -6.49
N ILE A 156 23.09 6.87 -5.25
CA ILE A 156 22.18 6.20 -4.32
C ILE A 156 21.41 7.24 -3.51
N LYS A 157 22.02 8.39 -3.26
CA LYS A 157 21.40 9.50 -2.54
C LYS A 157 20.10 9.94 -3.23
N ASP A 158 20.09 10.02 -4.55
CA ASP A 158 18.88 10.36 -5.32
C ASP A 158 17.74 9.34 -5.11
N LEU A 159 18.07 8.06 -4.88
CA LEU A 159 17.09 7.03 -4.56
C LEU A 159 16.49 7.24 -3.15
N THR A 160 17.26 7.79 -2.22
CA THR A 160 16.83 7.95 -0.81
C THR A 160 15.85 9.11 -0.58
N SER A 161 15.71 10.00 -1.55
CA SER A 161 14.70 11.07 -1.55
C SER A 161 13.26 10.51 -1.60
N THR A 162 13.08 9.29 -2.11
CA THR A 162 11.79 8.58 -2.10
C THR A 162 11.68 7.72 -0.83
N PRO A 163 10.68 7.96 0.05
CA PRO A 163 10.57 7.27 1.34
C PRO A 163 10.56 5.74 1.25
N LEU A 164 9.87 5.18 0.24
CA LEU A 164 9.82 3.74 0.02
C LEU A 164 11.22 3.17 -0.30
N LEU A 165 11.94 3.79 -1.24
CA LEU A 165 13.26 3.33 -1.64
C LEU A 165 14.25 3.43 -0.47
N LEU A 166 14.17 4.50 0.34
CA LEU A 166 14.95 4.60 1.56
C LEU A 166 14.64 3.46 2.54
N SER A 167 13.35 3.10 2.69
CA SER A 167 12.94 2.00 3.56
C SER A 167 13.50 0.65 3.09
N LEU A 168 13.46 0.40 1.78
CA LEU A 168 14.05 -0.77 1.13
C LEU A 168 15.57 -0.83 1.31
N ILE A 169 16.26 0.30 1.12
CA ILE A 169 17.71 0.41 1.37
C ILE A 169 18.02 0.12 2.84
N CYS A 170 17.23 0.62 3.79
CA CYS A 170 17.41 0.31 5.21
C CYS A 170 17.27 -1.18 5.51
N ILE A 171 16.29 -1.86 4.90
CA ILE A 171 16.11 -3.32 5.01
C ILE A 171 17.35 -4.03 4.46
N LEU A 172 17.75 -3.75 3.22
CA LEU A 172 18.92 -4.39 2.60
C LEU A 172 20.20 -4.16 3.41
N TYR A 173 20.40 -2.94 3.89
CA TYR A 173 21.58 -2.58 4.65
C TYR A 173 21.60 -3.27 6.02
N TYR A 174 20.43 -3.49 6.64
CA TYR A 174 20.32 -4.20 7.90
C TYR A 174 20.88 -5.63 7.79
N TYR A 175 20.69 -6.31 6.65
CA TYR A 175 21.15 -7.68 6.45
C TYR A 175 22.53 -7.77 5.80
N ASP A 176 22.75 -7.06 4.69
CA ASP A 176 23.92 -7.27 3.83
C ASP A 176 25.08 -6.30 4.12
N LEU A 177 24.82 -5.21 4.85
CA LEU A 177 25.76 -4.08 5.05
C LEU A 177 26.33 -3.52 3.74
N ARG A 178 25.59 -3.68 2.63
CA ARG A 178 26.01 -3.25 1.28
C ARG A 178 24.90 -2.46 0.63
N LEU A 179 25.23 -1.25 0.22
CA LEU A 179 24.34 -0.42 -0.57
C LEU A 179 24.10 -1.00 -1.99
N PRO A 180 22.90 -0.84 -2.55
CA PRO A 180 22.60 -1.21 -3.93
C PRO A 180 23.10 -0.13 -4.90
N ARG A 181 23.50 -0.50 -6.13
CA ARG A 181 24.10 0.43 -7.09
C ARG A 181 23.08 1.30 -7.82
N ASN A 182 21.85 0.81 -7.97
CA ASN A 182 20.79 1.51 -8.70
C ASN A 182 19.40 1.05 -8.22
N LYS A 183 18.36 1.72 -8.70
CA LYS A 183 16.96 1.44 -8.36
C LYS A 183 16.54 -0.01 -8.69
N VAL A 184 17.01 -0.57 -9.81
CA VAL A 184 16.67 -1.94 -10.20
C VAL A 184 17.26 -2.93 -9.19
N GLU A 185 18.52 -2.74 -8.80
CA GLU A 185 19.19 -3.56 -7.80
C GLU A 185 18.51 -3.46 -6.43
N VAL A 186 17.98 -2.28 -6.04
CA VAL A 186 17.18 -2.13 -4.82
C VAL A 186 16.01 -3.11 -4.84
N TYR A 187 15.19 -3.10 -5.89
CA TYR A 187 14.01 -3.97 -5.96
C TYR A 187 14.38 -5.44 -6.07
N GLU A 188 15.35 -5.78 -6.92
CA GLU A 188 15.79 -7.16 -7.10
C GLU A 188 16.29 -7.77 -5.78
N ARG A 189 17.21 -7.06 -5.10
CA ARG A 189 17.74 -7.53 -3.82
C ARG A 189 16.66 -7.56 -2.76
N CYS A 190 15.73 -6.60 -2.73
CA CYS A 190 14.65 -6.62 -1.74
C CYS A 190 13.72 -7.82 -1.92
N VAL A 191 13.33 -8.13 -3.16
CA VAL A 191 12.54 -9.32 -3.47
C VAL A 191 13.31 -10.57 -3.05
N ASP A 192 14.61 -10.65 -3.36
CA ASP A 192 15.43 -11.79 -2.97
C ASP A 192 15.59 -11.92 -1.44
N THR A 193 15.80 -10.82 -0.72
CA THR A 193 15.89 -10.82 0.75
C THR A 193 14.57 -11.26 1.38
N LEU A 194 13.44 -10.71 0.92
CA LEU A 194 12.11 -11.08 1.41
C LEU A 194 11.79 -12.56 1.16
N LEU A 195 12.18 -13.07 -0.02
CA LEU A 195 12.03 -14.48 -0.37
C LEU A 195 13.00 -15.41 0.38
N ARG A 196 14.20 -14.97 0.77
CA ARG A 196 15.13 -15.80 1.56
C ARG A 196 14.73 -15.91 3.03
N GLU A 197 14.24 -14.83 3.63
CA GLU A 197 13.68 -14.87 4.99
C GLU A 197 12.49 -15.85 5.06
N TRP A 198 11.79 -16.05 3.95
CA TRP A 198 10.81 -17.14 3.83
C TRP A 198 11.39 -18.50 4.17
N ASP A 199 12.51 -18.83 3.56
CA ASP A 199 13.14 -20.13 3.69
C ASP A 199 13.74 -20.29 5.09
N ALA A 200 14.35 -19.23 5.64
CA ALA A 200 14.95 -19.24 6.99
C ALA A 200 13.90 -19.31 8.12
N SER A 201 12.74 -18.64 7.95
CA SER A 201 11.65 -18.69 8.95
C SER A 201 10.95 -20.05 9.03
N ARG A 202 11.20 -20.95 8.06
CA ARG A 202 10.67 -22.33 8.03
C ARG A 202 11.46 -23.34 8.84
N ASP A 203 12.65 -23.02 9.34
CA ASP A 203 13.43 -23.95 10.17
C ASP A 203 12.67 -24.40 11.44
N PHE A 204 11.52 -23.78 11.77
CA PHE A 204 10.61 -24.16 12.85
C PHE A 204 9.19 -24.58 12.42
N ILE A 205 8.83 -24.56 11.13
CA ILE A 205 7.48 -24.87 10.63
C ILE A 205 7.57 -26.03 9.63
N ARG A 206 6.88 -27.14 9.96
CA ARG A 206 6.76 -28.44 9.26
C ARG A 206 7.07 -28.43 7.75
N GLU A 207 7.79 -29.46 7.31
CA GLU A 207 7.95 -29.88 5.90
C GLU A 207 6.63 -29.64 5.14
N THR A 208 6.65 -28.69 4.21
CA THR A 208 5.48 -28.42 3.36
C THR A 208 5.64 -29.22 2.07
N LYS A 209 4.51 -29.62 1.46
CA LYS A 209 4.50 -30.29 0.15
C LYS A 209 5.22 -29.47 -0.96
N TYR A 210 5.42 -28.18 -0.71
CA TYR A 210 5.96 -27.19 -1.63
C TYR A 210 7.42 -26.79 -1.34
N ASP A 211 8.11 -27.46 -0.42
CA ASP A 211 9.54 -27.25 -0.14
C ASP A 211 10.45 -27.47 -1.37
N SER A 212 9.92 -28.07 -2.43
CA SER A 212 10.58 -28.25 -3.73
C SER A 212 10.56 -27.02 -4.64
N LEU A 213 9.80 -25.97 -4.31
CA LEU A 213 9.82 -24.71 -5.06
C LEU A 213 11.14 -23.98 -4.76
N SER A 214 12.08 -24.02 -5.70
CA SER A 214 13.33 -23.24 -5.57
C SER A 214 13.05 -21.75 -5.45
N HIS A 215 13.97 -20.99 -4.82
CA HIS A 215 13.95 -19.52 -4.77
C HIS A 215 13.64 -18.89 -6.13
N GLU A 216 14.25 -19.41 -7.20
CA GLU A 216 13.99 -18.97 -8.58
C GLU A 216 12.56 -19.23 -9.04
N ARG A 217 11.97 -20.40 -8.75
CA ARG A 217 10.58 -20.70 -9.10
C ARG A 217 9.61 -19.79 -8.36
N LYS A 218 9.90 -19.50 -7.09
CA LYS A 218 9.15 -18.58 -6.24
C LYS A 218 9.16 -17.15 -6.79
N LYS A 219 10.33 -16.65 -7.17
CA LYS A 219 10.50 -15.34 -7.83
C LYS A 219 9.74 -15.27 -9.16
N ASN A 220 9.85 -16.32 -9.99
CA ASN A 220 9.14 -16.41 -11.27
C ASN A 220 7.62 -16.51 -11.11
N LEU A 221 7.14 -17.21 -10.09
CA LEU A 221 5.72 -17.28 -9.74
C LEU A 221 5.16 -15.89 -9.43
N LEU A 222 5.81 -15.15 -8.52
CA LEU A 222 5.40 -13.79 -8.17
C LEU A 222 5.48 -12.84 -9.37
N ALA A 223 6.52 -12.94 -10.18
CA ALA A 223 6.66 -12.15 -11.41
C ALA A 223 5.53 -12.45 -12.40
N GLY A 224 5.14 -13.73 -12.57
CA GLY A 224 4.03 -14.14 -13.42
C GLY A 224 2.68 -13.61 -12.93
N ILE A 225 2.43 -13.67 -11.63
CA ILE A 225 1.23 -13.10 -11.00
C ILE A 225 1.20 -11.57 -11.19
N ALA A 226 2.31 -10.89 -10.93
CA ALA A 226 2.42 -9.44 -11.10
C ALA A 226 2.16 -9.03 -12.56
N ALA A 227 2.75 -9.74 -13.53
CA ALA A 227 2.53 -9.49 -14.95
C ALA A 227 1.06 -9.69 -15.36
N HIS A 228 0.41 -10.75 -14.88
CA HIS A 228 -0.99 -11.04 -15.19
C HIS A 228 -1.94 -9.89 -14.75
N PHE A 229 -1.79 -9.44 -13.51
CA PHE A 229 -2.64 -8.40 -12.94
C PHE A 229 -2.32 -7.01 -13.48
N THR A 230 -1.03 -6.70 -13.70
CA THR A 230 -0.60 -5.43 -14.30
C THR A 230 -1.11 -5.28 -15.74
N ASN A 231 -1.03 -6.33 -16.56
CA ASN A 231 -1.58 -6.32 -17.91
C ASN A 231 -3.10 -6.12 -17.94
N SER A 232 -3.78 -6.58 -16.90
CA SER A 232 -5.22 -6.38 -16.73
C SER A 232 -5.57 -5.03 -16.08
N LYS A 233 -4.58 -4.18 -15.77
CA LYS A 233 -4.73 -2.94 -14.98
C LYS A 233 -5.47 -3.15 -13.66
N ARG A 234 -5.28 -4.32 -13.03
CA ARG A 234 -5.85 -4.69 -11.73
C ARG A 234 -4.72 -4.67 -10.70
N PHE A 235 -4.91 -3.91 -9.62
CA PHE A 235 -3.92 -3.72 -8.55
C PHE A 235 -4.39 -4.25 -7.19
N SER A 236 -5.60 -4.81 -7.19
CA SER A 236 -6.24 -5.53 -6.12
C SER A 236 -7.14 -6.56 -6.80
N PHE A 237 -7.25 -7.73 -6.18
CA PHE A 237 -7.87 -8.90 -6.79
C PHE A 237 -8.47 -9.78 -5.70
N THR A 238 -9.55 -10.48 -6.05
CA THR A 238 -10.20 -11.39 -5.13
C THR A 238 -9.33 -12.63 -4.90
N GLN A 239 -9.57 -13.35 -3.80
CA GLN A 239 -8.91 -14.63 -3.56
C GLN A 239 -9.11 -15.61 -4.73
N SER A 240 -10.32 -15.69 -5.30
CA SER A 240 -10.61 -16.55 -6.44
C SER A 240 -9.81 -16.18 -7.69
N GLN A 241 -9.68 -14.89 -7.99
CA GLN A 241 -8.86 -14.40 -9.10
C GLN A 241 -7.38 -14.73 -8.88
N LEU A 242 -6.91 -14.56 -7.65
CA LEU A 242 -5.53 -14.85 -7.29
C LEU A 242 -5.20 -16.34 -7.38
N VAL A 243 -6.07 -17.20 -6.83
CA VAL A 243 -5.92 -18.66 -6.88
C VAL A 243 -5.90 -19.14 -8.34
N SER A 244 -6.77 -18.61 -9.20
CA SER A 244 -6.73 -18.91 -10.63
C SER A 244 -5.42 -18.47 -11.30
N ALA A 245 -4.93 -17.27 -10.99
CA ALA A 245 -3.66 -16.78 -11.51
C ALA A 245 -2.47 -17.62 -11.03
N VAL A 246 -2.46 -18.02 -9.75
CA VAL A 246 -1.46 -18.93 -9.16
C VAL A 246 -1.50 -20.28 -9.89
N GLY A 247 -2.69 -20.88 -10.05
CA GLY A 247 -2.89 -22.13 -10.78
C GLY A 247 -2.22 -22.13 -12.15
N HIS A 248 -2.52 -21.11 -12.97
CA HIS A 248 -1.90 -20.96 -14.29
C HIS A 248 -0.38 -20.80 -14.28
N GLN A 249 0.20 -20.24 -13.22
CA GLN A 249 1.65 -20.12 -13.12
C GLN A 249 2.30 -21.41 -12.63
N ILE A 250 1.70 -22.10 -11.65
CA ILE A 250 2.28 -23.32 -11.06
C ILE A 250 2.20 -24.53 -12.02
N GLU A 251 1.22 -24.55 -12.92
CA GLU A 251 1.14 -25.53 -14.03
C GLU A 251 2.42 -25.52 -14.88
N ARG A 252 3.03 -24.35 -15.09
CA ARG A 252 4.30 -24.20 -15.84
C ARG A 252 5.48 -24.83 -15.12
N PHE A 253 5.35 -25.08 -13.82
CA PHE A 253 6.35 -25.77 -13.00
C PHE A 253 6.03 -27.26 -12.82
N GLY A 254 4.97 -27.77 -13.46
CA GLY A 254 4.52 -29.15 -13.35
C GLY A 254 3.77 -29.45 -12.06
N ILE A 255 3.15 -28.43 -11.45
CA ILE A 255 2.30 -28.56 -10.26
C ILE A 255 0.84 -28.41 -10.70
N GLU A 256 -0.02 -29.32 -10.23
CA GLU A 256 -1.47 -29.30 -10.54
C GLU A 256 -2.16 -28.04 -10.02
N ALA A 257 -3.10 -27.49 -10.77
CA ALA A 257 -3.77 -26.22 -10.45
C ALA A 257 -4.56 -26.27 -9.13
N GLU A 258 -5.01 -27.45 -8.69
CA GLU A 258 -5.69 -27.68 -7.42
C GLU A 258 -4.82 -27.34 -6.20
N GLU A 259 -3.49 -27.33 -6.37
CA GLU A 259 -2.53 -26.97 -5.32
C GLU A 259 -2.45 -25.45 -5.09
N ALA A 260 -3.07 -24.63 -5.95
CA ALA A 260 -2.91 -23.18 -5.96
C ALA A 260 -3.29 -22.50 -4.63
N GLU A 261 -4.31 -22.99 -3.93
CA GLU A 261 -4.66 -22.45 -2.61
C GLU A 261 -3.60 -22.73 -1.55
N GLY A 262 -2.97 -23.91 -1.61
CA GLY A 262 -1.89 -24.30 -0.71
C GLY A 262 -0.67 -23.41 -0.93
N VAL A 263 -0.25 -23.27 -2.19
CA VAL A 263 0.87 -22.40 -2.60
C VAL A 263 0.57 -20.93 -2.24
N LEU A 264 -0.68 -20.48 -2.40
CA LEU A 264 -1.05 -19.11 -2.05
C LEU A 264 -0.93 -18.85 -0.55
N LYS A 265 -1.47 -19.73 0.31
CA LYS A 265 -1.37 -19.57 1.77
C LYS A 265 0.08 -19.49 2.22
N GLU A 266 0.94 -20.24 1.56
CA GLU A 266 2.37 -20.32 1.82
C GLU A 266 3.12 -19.03 1.45
N ILE A 267 2.68 -18.34 0.38
CA ILE A 267 3.19 -17.03 -0.05
C ILE A 267 2.63 -15.91 0.84
N GLU A 268 1.36 -15.98 1.23
CA GLU A 268 0.68 -14.99 2.07
C GLU A 268 1.32 -14.90 3.47
N SER A 269 1.68 -16.04 4.05
CA SER A 269 1.96 -16.13 5.48
C SER A 269 3.26 -15.45 5.94
N HIS A 270 4.12 -14.95 5.05
CA HIS A 270 5.48 -14.63 5.50
C HIS A 270 6.14 -13.31 5.06
N HIS A 271 5.72 -12.55 4.05
CA HIS A 271 6.58 -11.41 3.61
C HIS A 271 5.90 -10.09 3.26
N GLY A 272 4.57 -10.04 3.25
CA GLY A 272 3.88 -8.83 2.85
C GLY A 272 4.26 -8.33 1.44
N ILE A 273 4.81 -9.18 0.55
CA ILE A 273 4.91 -8.85 -0.89
C ILE A 273 3.51 -8.85 -1.48
N LEU A 274 2.73 -9.88 -1.15
CA LEU A 274 1.31 -9.99 -1.41
C LEU A 274 0.59 -9.91 -0.08
N ILE A 275 -0.33 -8.96 0.05
CA ILE A 275 -1.04 -8.64 1.30
C ILE A 275 -2.54 -8.82 1.12
N LYS A 276 -3.19 -9.31 2.17
CA LYS A 276 -4.65 -9.30 2.30
C LYS A 276 -5.10 -7.93 2.80
N ARG A 277 -5.89 -7.19 2.01
CA ARG A 277 -6.42 -5.86 2.37
C ARG A 277 -7.73 -5.94 3.15
N THR A 278 -8.62 -6.86 2.77
CA THR A 278 -9.90 -7.13 3.43
C THR A 278 -10.24 -8.63 3.37
N GLU A 279 -11.38 -9.03 3.91
CA GLU A 279 -11.87 -10.41 3.82
C GLU A 279 -12.08 -10.79 2.33
N ASN A 280 -11.08 -11.44 1.74
CA ASN A 280 -11.00 -11.96 0.36
C ASN A 280 -10.45 -11.01 -0.72
N VAL A 281 -9.89 -9.85 -0.37
CA VAL A 281 -9.19 -8.98 -1.33
C VAL A 281 -7.70 -8.94 -1.03
N PHE A 282 -6.90 -9.16 -2.08
CA PHE A 282 -5.45 -9.17 -2.05
C PHE A 282 -4.87 -8.10 -2.97
N ALA A 283 -3.64 -7.67 -2.70
CA ALA A 283 -2.87 -6.76 -3.54
C ALA A 283 -1.37 -7.00 -3.34
N PHE A 284 -0.54 -6.54 -4.27
CA PHE A 284 0.87 -6.34 -3.95
C PHE A 284 1.03 -5.19 -2.95
N SER A 285 1.99 -5.27 -2.04
CA SER A 285 2.21 -4.22 -1.02
C SER A 285 2.61 -2.88 -1.61
N HIS A 286 3.21 -2.90 -2.80
CA HIS A 286 3.47 -1.69 -3.56
C HIS A 286 3.19 -1.89 -5.05
N LEU A 287 2.80 -0.81 -5.71
CA LEU A 287 2.40 -0.78 -7.13
C LEU A 287 3.52 -0.31 -8.07
N THR A 288 4.75 -0.15 -7.57
CA THR A 288 5.92 0.28 -8.36
C THR A 288 6.56 -0.86 -9.11
#